data_AF-A0A0F9D6B8-F1
#
_entry.id   AF-A0A0F9D6B8-F1
#
_cell.length_a   1.000
_cell.length_b   1.000
_cell.length_c   1.000
_cell.angle_alpha   90.00
_cell.angle_beta   90.00
_cell.angle_gamma   90.00
#
_symmetry.space_group_name_H-M   'P 1'
#
loop_
_entity.id
_entity.type
_entity.pdbx_description
1 polymer ?
#
loop_
_entity_poly.entity_id
_entity_poly.type
_entity_poly.pdbx_seq_one_letter_code
_entity_poly.pdbx_strand_id
1 'polypeptide(L)' 'MDSIWSFIFKSKEQQEEETLTVLRRLPIFKDLSRREVASVERILHRRNYAPGEDIFTQGVPGAGMYIILSGEVSIIIE' A
#
# COMPACT_ATOMS: atom_id res chain seq x y z
N MET A 1 21.37 -18.42 -17.90
CA MET A 1 20.89 -18.58 -16.51
C MET A 1 20.41 -17.20 -16.10
N ASP A 2 19.26 -16.72 -16.58
CA ASP A 2 18.94 -15.27 -16.52
C ASP A 2 17.45 -14.98 -16.34
N SER A 3 16.70 -15.94 -15.76
CA SER A 3 15.24 -15.83 -15.67
C SER A 3 14.76 -15.49 -14.27
N ILE A 4 15.47 -15.84 -13.20
CA ILE A 4 14.97 -15.63 -11.83
C ILE A 4 15.03 -14.15 -11.43
N TRP A 5 16.11 -13.46 -11.80
CA TRP A 5 16.30 -12.05 -11.46
C TRP A 5 15.32 -11.13 -12.22
N SER A 6 15.05 -11.40 -13.50
CA SER A 6 14.10 -10.60 -14.28
C SER A 6 12.67 -10.71 -13.75
N PHE A 7 12.23 -11.85 -13.21
CA PHE A 7 10.91 -11.95 -12.57
C PHE A 7 10.80 -11.18 -11.23
N ILE A 8 11.88 -11.14 -10.44
CA ILE A 8 11.90 -10.45 -9.15
C ILE A 8 12.02 -8.93 -9.32
N PHE A 9 12.86 -8.45 -10.23
CA PHE A 9 13.00 -7.01 -10.50
C PHE A 9 11.77 -6.44 -11.23
N LYS A 10 11.23 -7.18 -12.20
CA LYS A 10 10.05 -6.75 -12.96
C LYS A 10 8.80 -6.66 -12.08
N SER A 11 8.64 -7.57 -11.11
CA SER A 11 7.53 -7.48 -10.15
C SER A 11 7.68 -6.29 -9.21
N LYS A 12 8.89 -5.98 -8.75
CA LYS A 12 9.13 -4.81 -7.88
C LYS A 12 8.86 -3.48 -8.60
N GLU A 13 9.37 -3.28 -9.81
CA GLU A 13 9.12 -2.05 -10.60
C GLU A 13 7.65 -1.88 -10.95
N GLN A 14 6.97 -2.97 -11.35
CA GLN A 14 5.54 -2.95 -11.65
C GLN A 14 4.69 -2.65 -10.40
N GLN A 15 5.13 -3.11 -9.22
CA GLN A 15 4.47 -2.82 -7.94
C GLN A 15 4.69 -1.37 -7.48
N GLU A 16 5.88 -0.80 -7.72
CA GLU A 16 6.17 0.62 -7.45
C GLU A 16 5.30 1.52 -8.35
N GLU A 17 5.21 1.22 -9.65
CA GLU A 17 4.39 1.99 -10.59
C GLU A 17 2.89 1.95 -10.26
N GLU A 18 2.38 0.79 -9.81
CA GLU A 18 1.00 0.62 -9.35
C GLU A 18 0.73 1.44 -8.06
N THR A 19 1.66 1.39 -7.10
CA THR A 19 1.56 2.12 -5.83
C THR A 19 1.56 3.63 -6.06
N LEU A 20 2.48 4.14 -6.88
CA LEU A 20 2.54 5.55 -7.26
C LEU A 20 1.25 6.03 -7.94
N THR A 21 0.67 5.18 -8.79
CA THR A 21 -0.60 5.49 -9.48
C THR A 21 -1.75 5.58 -8.50
N VAL A 22 -1.82 4.68 -7.52
CA VAL A 22 -2.85 4.71 -6.46
C VAL A 22 -2.68 5.95 -5.58
N LEU A 23 -1.47 6.24 -5.11
CA LEU A 23 -1.21 7.40 -4.25
C LEU A 23 -1.64 8.71 -4.89
N ARG A 24 -1.34 8.91 -6.18
CA ARG A 24 -1.74 10.11 -6.93
C ARG A 24 -3.25 10.30 -7.06
N ARG A 25 -4.04 9.24 -6.96
CA ARG A 25 -5.51 9.30 -7.01
C ARG A 25 -6.13 9.65 -5.66
N LEU A 26 -5.40 9.49 -4.56
CA LEU A 26 -5.90 9.78 -3.22
C LEU A 26 -5.86 11.29 -2.95
N PRO A 27 -6.97 11.91 -2.51
CA PRO A 27 -7.01 13.35 -2.27
C PRO A 27 -5.96 13.88 -1.29
N ILE A 28 -5.54 13.07 -0.32
CA ILE A 28 -4.53 13.45 0.68
C ILE A 28 -3.12 13.60 0.08
N PHE A 29 -2.85 13.01 -1.09
CA PHE A 29 -1.56 13.06 -1.76
C PHE A 29 -1.58 13.79 -3.11
N LYS A 30 -2.73 14.34 -3.51
CA LYS A 30 -2.93 14.94 -4.84
C LYS A 30 -1.99 16.12 -5.13
N ASP A 31 -1.60 16.86 -4.09
CA ASP A 31 -0.78 18.07 -4.19
C ASP A 31 0.72 17.79 -4.03
N LEU A 32 1.09 16.52 -3.82
CA LEU A 32 2.48 16.11 -3.68
C LEU A 32 3.18 16.06 -5.05
N SER A 33 4.36 16.64 -5.12
CA SER A 33 5.26 16.49 -6.25
C SER A 33 5.72 15.03 -6.41
N ARG A 34 6.20 14.68 -7.60
CA ARG A 34 6.71 13.31 -7.88
C ARG A 34 7.79 12.86 -6.87
N ARG A 35 8.63 13.79 -6.39
CA ARG A 35 9.69 13.49 -5.41
C ARG A 35 9.11 13.21 -4.02
N GLU A 36 8.08 13.94 -3.62
CA GLU A 36 7.39 13.74 -2.34
C GLU A 36 6.61 12.43 -2.34
N VAL A 37 5.89 12.12 -3.43
CA VAL A 37 5.21 10.82 -3.58
C VAL A 37 6.21 9.66 -3.51
N ALA A 38 7.36 9.75 -4.16
CA ALA A 38 8.42 8.74 -4.06
C ALA A 38 9.00 8.61 -2.63
N SER A 39 8.88 9.66 -1.81
CA SER A 39 9.31 9.62 -0.41
C SER A 39 8.26 8.91 0.46
N VAL A 40 6.98 9.12 0.17
CA VAL A 40 5.86 8.39 0.79
C VAL A 40 5.92 6.91 0.42
N GLU A 41 6.17 6.59 -0.85
CA GLU A 41 6.28 5.20 -1.33
C GLU A 41 7.31 4.39 -0.53
N ARG A 42 8.47 4.99 -0.21
CA ARG A 42 9.54 4.31 0.55
C ARG A 42 9.17 3.94 1.98
N ILE A 43 8.19 4.61 2.57
CA ILE A 43 7.73 4.31 3.94
C ILE A 43 6.46 3.45 3.96
N LEU A 44 5.90 3.12 2.78
CA LEU A 44 4.76 2.23 2.71
C LEU A 44 5.18 0.77 2.88
N HIS A 45 4.35 0.05 3.63
CA HIS A 45 4.50 -1.38 3.82
C HIS A 45 3.29 -2.10 3.22
N ARG A 46 3.54 -2.93 2.20
CA ARG A 46 2.50 -3.79 1.63
C ARG A 46 2.20 -4.93 2.59
N ARG A 47 0.93 -5.08 2.96
CA ARG A 47 0.43 -6.18 3.79
C ARG A 47 -0.73 -6.85 3.08
N ASN A 48 -0.80 -8.17 3.18
CA ASN A 48 -1.92 -8.97 2.71
C ASN A 48 -2.61 -9.55 3.95
N TYR A 49 -3.94 -9.57 3.92
CA TYR A 49 -4.77 -10.10 5.00
C TYR A 49 -5.68 -11.20 4.45
N ALA A 50 -5.93 -12.23 5.26
CA ALA A 50 -6.88 -13.28 4.93
C ALA A 50 -8.34 -12.80 5.17
N PRO A 51 -9.34 -13.40 4.50
CA PRO A 51 -10.74 -13.11 4.80
C PRO A 51 -11.06 -13.37 6.29
N GLY A 52 -11.63 -12.37 6.95
CA GLY A 52 -11.98 -12.45 8.38
C GLY A 52 -10.82 -12.14 9.34
N GLU A 53 -9.64 -11.77 8.84
CA GLU A 53 -8.54 -11.31 9.69
C GLU A 53 -8.71 -9.84 10.10
N ASP A 54 -8.55 -9.55 11.38
CA ASP A 54 -8.60 -8.18 11.90
C ASP A 54 -7.36 -7.38 11.47
N ILE A 55 -7.57 -6.26 10.78
CA ILE A 55 -6.49 -5.34 10.40
C ILE A 55 -6.01 -4.54 11.62
N PHE A 56 -6.96 -4.02 12.41
CA PHE A 56 -6.72 -3.35 13.69
C PHE A 56 -8.01 -3.32 14.52
N THR A 57 -7.86 -3.16 15.84
CA THR A 57 -8.97 -3.12 16.80
C THR A 57 -9.05 -1.75 17.47
N GLN A 58 -10.26 -1.29 17.81
CA GLN A 58 -10.48 -0.05 18.53
C GLN A 58 -9.77 -0.04 19.89
N GLY A 59 -9.26 1.13 20.30
CA GLY A 59 -8.61 1.31 21.61
C GLY A 59 -7.15 0.86 21.63
N VAL A 60 -6.67 0.16 20.60
CA VAL A 60 -5.24 -0.12 20.43
C VAL A 60 -4.55 1.15 19.91
N PRO A 61 -3.47 1.63 20.56
CA PRO A 61 -2.71 2.77 20.08
C PRO A 61 -2.33 2.61 18.61
N GLY A 62 -2.72 3.59 17.79
CA GLY A 62 -2.76 3.49 16.34
C GLY A 62 -1.45 3.03 15.69
N ALA A 63 -1.57 2.04 14.81
CA ALA A 63 -0.47 1.39 14.10
C ALA A 63 -0.07 2.09 12.77
N GLY A 64 -0.85 3.06 12.30
CA GLY A 64 -0.59 3.82 11.06
C GLY A 64 -1.85 4.05 10.22
N MET A 65 -1.64 4.59 9.01
CA MET A 65 -2.68 4.75 7.99
C MET A 65 -2.61 3.59 6.99
N TYR A 66 -3.76 3.08 6.59
CA TYR A 66 -3.88 1.99 5.62
C TYR A 66 -4.56 2.47 4.34
N ILE A 67 -4.13 1.90 3.22
CA ILE A 67 -4.71 2.14 1.89
C ILE A 67 -5.07 0.77 1.33
N ILE A 68 -6.34 0.59 0.96
CA ILE A 68 -6.82 -0.65 0.35
C ILE A 68 -6.42 -0.62 -1.13
N LEU A 69 -5.50 -1.52 -1.52
CA LEU A 69 -5.10 -1.67 -2.92
C LEU A 69 -6.06 -2.60 -3.69
N SER A 70 -6.57 -3.63 -3.02
CA SER A 70 -7.49 -4.62 -3.59
C SER A 70 -8.25 -5.33 -2.46
N GLY A 71 -9.47 -5.77 -2.76
CA GLY A 71 -10.38 -6.41 -1.80
C GLY A 71 -11.31 -5.42 -1.10
N GLU A 72 -12.00 -5.92 -0.08
CA GLU A 72 -12.99 -5.18 0.70
C GLU A 72 -12.72 -5.37 2.19
N VAL A 73 -13.07 -4.35 2.98
CA VAL A 73 -12.87 -4.34 4.42
C VAL A 73 -14.14 -3.85 5.09
N SER A 74 -14.56 -4.49 6.18
CA SER A 74 -15.68 -4.06 6.99
C SER A 74 -15.19 -3.27 8.19
N ILE A 75 -15.81 -2.12 8.47
CA ILE A 75 -15.58 -1.34 9.69
C ILE A 75 -16.77 -1.58 10.60
N ILE A 76 -16.51 -2.12 11.78
CA ILE A 76 -17.53 -2.49 12.77
C ILE A 76 -17.23 -1.69 14.04
N ILE A 77 -18.29 -1.15 14.66
CA ILE A 77 -18.23 -0.53 15.98
C ILE A 77 -18.92 -1.51 16.91
N GLU A 78 -18.20 -1.98 17.93
CA GLU A 78 -18.80 -2.75 19.04
C GLU A 78 -19.42 -1.83 20.08
#